data_AF-A0A165HMR0-F1
#
_entry.id   AF-A0A165HMR0-F1
#
_cell.length_a   1.000
_cell.length_b   1.000
_cell.length_c   1.000
_cell.angle_alpha   90.00
_cell.angle_beta   90.00
_cell.angle_gamma   90.00
#
_symmetry.space_group_name_H-M   'P 1'
#
loop_
_entity.id
_entity.type
_entity.pdbx_description
1 polymer ?
#
loop_
_entity_poly.entity_id
_entity_poly.type
_entity_poly.pdbx_seq_one_letter_code
_entity_poly.pdbx_strand_id
1 'polypeptide(L)'
;MEFSISPVKTEDVDLLVRKVEFPAHQDNPLYRIMFPRSIEHQWEQREDEIRWMIDGLLEAVHQDDESLYKVCGVNGLPVGLIGWTTSPGAFAKGINGGDCSQTNLTNKSASEQGTREQNQNSWVPPNLDVLSWLSISKKLREERQRVLRSCPSKGICRKSAANLNDLRPC
;
A
#
# COMPACT_ATOMS: atom_id res chain seq x y z
N MET A 1 26.86 12.29 -1.11
CA MET A 1 25.63 12.22 -1.94
C MET A 1 24.51 12.72 -1.04
N GLU A 2 23.94 13.88 -1.36
CA GLU A 2 22.93 14.51 -0.52
C GLU A 2 21.54 14.04 -0.98
N PHE A 3 20.76 13.54 -0.04
CA PHE A 3 19.39 13.08 -0.26
C PHE A 3 18.49 13.81 0.72
N SER A 4 17.31 14.17 0.26
CA SER A 4 16.26 14.71 1.12
C SER A 4 15.13 13.70 1.28
N ILE A 5 14.62 13.60 2.50
CA ILE A 5 13.45 12.77 2.82
C ILE A 5 12.32 13.73 3.18
N SER A 6 11.17 13.59 2.53
CA SER A 6 9.99 14.41 2.80
C SER A 6 8.71 13.61 2.64
N PRO A 7 7.59 14.03 3.27
CA PRO A 7 6.30 13.37 3.06
C PRO A 7 5.90 13.38 1.59
N VAL A 8 5.24 12.31 1.14
CA VAL A 8 4.64 12.25 -0.20
C VAL A 8 3.41 13.15 -0.24
N LYS A 9 3.28 13.93 -1.31
CA LYS A 9 2.07 14.72 -1.61
C LYS A 9 1.40 14.19 -2.87
N THR A 10 0.13 14.55 -3.06
CA THR A 10 -0.68 14.15 -4.21
C THR A 10 0.01 14.47 -5.55
N GLU A 11 0.66 15.64 -5.65
CA GLU A 11 1.38 16.07 -6.85
C GLU A 11 2.63 15.23 -7.17
N ASP A 12 3.14 14.46 -6.20
CA ASP A 12 4.34 13.64 -6.38
C ASP A 12 4.03 12.25 -6.96
N VAL A 13 2.78 11.80 -6.85
CA VAL A 13 2.41 10.38 -7.03
C VAL A 13 2.71 9.89 -8.45
N ASP A 14 2.31 10.63 -9.48
CA ASP A 14 2.56 10.22 -10.88
C ASP A 14 4.07 10.03 -11.15
N LEU A 15 4.88 11.01 -10.72
CA LEU A 15 6.33 10.95 -10.91
C LEU A 15 6.96 9.82 -10.10
N LEU A 16 6.52 9.62 -8.86
CA LEU A 16 6.98 8.53 -7.99
C LEU A 16 6.68 7.16 -8.59
N VAL A 17 5.45 6.93 -9.03
CA VAL A 17 5.07 5.64 -9.62
C VAL A 17 5.87 5.38 -10.87
N ARG A 18 5.95 6.35 -11.79
CA ARG A 18 6.63 6.17 -13.07
C ARG A 18 8.15 6.02 -12.96
N LYS A 19 8.79 6.65 -11.98
CA LYS A 19 10.26 6.67 -11.85
C LYS A 19 10.82 5.72 -10.80
N VAL A 20 10.03 5.37 -9.78
CA VAL A 20 10.50 4.62 -8.62
C VAL A 20 9.72 3.32 -8.50
N GLU A 21 8.42 3.43 -8.21
CA GLU A 21 7.64 2.27 -7.75
C GLU A 21 7.41 1.25 -8.86
N PHE A 22 6.98 1.69 -10.04
CA PHE A 22 6.71 0.78 -11.15
C PHE A 22 7.98 0.06 -11.61
N PRO A 23 9.11 0.73 -11.90
CA PRO A 23 10.34 0.04 -12.25
C PRO A 23 10.84 -0.92 -11.17
N ALA A 24 10.71 -0.56 -9.88
CA ALA A 24 11.11 -1.43 -8.77
C ALA A 24 10.30 -2.73 -8.68
N HIS A 25 9.05 -2.73 -9.19
CA HIS A 25 8.17 -3.88 -9.15
C HIS A 25 8.30 -4.85 -10.32
N GLN A 26 8.89 -4.45 -11.46
CA GLN A 26 8.89 -5.28 -12.67
C GLN A 26 9.58 -6.65 -12.49
N ASP A 27 10.57 -6.73 -11.61
CA ASP A 27 11.27 -7.98 -11.28
C ASP A 27 10.78 -8.66 -9.99
N ASN A 28 9.72 -8.15 -9.37
CA ASN A 28 9.19 -8.69 -8.12
C ASN A 28 8.40 -10.00 -8.37
N PRO A 29 8.64 -11.08 -7.60
CA PRO A 29 7.85 -12.31 -7.68
C PRO A 29 6.34 -12.11 -7.52
N LEU A 30 5.91 -11.17 -6.66
CA LEU A 30 4.49 -10.84 -6.49
C LEU A 30 3.91 -10.21 -7.75
N TYR A 31 4.66 -9.34 -8.42
CA TYR A 31 4.25 -8.72 -9.68
C TYR A 31 4.01 -9.79 -10.76
N ARG A 32 4.91 -10.76 -10.90
CA ARG A 32 4.76 -11.87 -11.87
C ARG A 32 3.55 -12.77 -11.60
N ILE A 33 3.15 -12.91 -10.33
CA ILE A 33 1.93 -13.64 -9.95
C ILE A 33 0.67 -12.85 -10.30
N MET A 34 0.69 -11.53 -10.09
CA MET A 34 -0.46 -10.65 -10.36
C MET A 34 -0.64 -10.36 -11.85
N PHE A 35 0.45 -10.24 -12.61
CA PHE A 35 0.46 -9.89 -14.03
C PHE A 35 1.18 -10.97 -14.85
N PRO A 36 0.62 -12.19 -14.96
CA PRO A 36 1.29 -13.33 -15.59
C PRO A 36 1.56 -13.14 -17.10
N ARG A 37 0.90 -12.17 -17.74
CA ARG A 37 1.03 -11.86 -19.17
C ARG A 37 1.81 -10.58 -19.48
N SER A 38 2.36 -9.91 -18.45
CA SER A 38 3.11 -8.64 -18.60
C SER A 38 4.39 -8.73 -19.45
N ILE A 39 4.89 -9.94 -19.69
CA ILE A 39 6.10 -10.21 -20.51
C ILE A 39 5.83 -9.88 -21.99
N GLU A 40 4.58 -9.89 -22.43
CA GLU A 40 4.17 -9.45 -23.76
C GLU A 40 4.03 -7.93 -23.74
N HIS A 41 5.14 -7.22 -23.92
CA HIS A 41 5.30 -5.76 -23.83
C HIS A 41 4.38 -4.95 -24.77
N GLN A 42 3.08 -4.88 -24.45
CA GLN A 42 2.16 -3.90 -25.03
C GLN A 42 2.21 -2.64 -24.17
N TRP A 43 2.53 -1.51 -24.81
CA TRP A 43 2.59 -0.19 -24.17
C TRP A 43 1.29 0.15 -23.41
N GLU A 44 0.14 -0.22 -23.97
CA GLU A 44 -1.18 0.04 -23.39
C GLU A 44 -1.39 -0.69 -22.07
N GLN A 45 -1.02 -1.98 -22.00
CA GLN A 45 -1.10 -2.77 -20.77
C GLN A 45 -0.19 -2.19 -19.67
N ARG A 46 0.99 -1.71 -20.05
CA ARG A 46 1.91 -1.04 -19.13
C ARG A 46 1.30 0.24 -18.54
N GLU A 47 0.68 1.08 -19.37
CA GLU A 47 0.05 2.32 -18.89
C GLU A 47 -1.17 2.04 -18.00
N ASP A 48 -1.92 0.99 -18.31
CA ASP A 48 -3.00 0.51 -17.46
C ASP A 48 -2.51 0.10 -16.06
N GLU A 49 -1.41 -0.65 -15.98
CA GLU A 49 -0.78 -0.99 -14.70
C GLU A 49 -0.30 0.24 -13.94
N ILE A 50 0.40 1.16 -14.63
CA ILE A 50 0.88 2.42 -14.05
C ILE A 50 -0.28 3.23 -13.46
N ARG A 51 -1.38 3.37 -14.21
CA ARG A 51 -2.58 4.06 -13.72
C ARG A 51 -3.12 3.38 -12.45
N TRP A 52 -3.19 2.06 -12.44
CA TRP A 52 -3.68 1.32 -11.28
C TRP A 52 -2.81 1.55 -10.03
N MET A 53 -1.48 1.62 -10.17
CA MET A 53 -0.59 1.97 -9.04
C MET A 53 -0.69 3.45 -8.64
N ILE A 54 -0.90 4.36 -9.59
CA ILE A 54 -1.15 5.78 -9.30
C ILE A 54 -2.40 5.91 -8.44
N ASP A 55 -3.50 5.26 -8.83
CA ASP A 55 -4.76 5.31 -8.09
C ASP A 55 -4.60 4.72 -6.68
N GLY A 56 -3.90 3.58 -6.55
CA GLY A 56 -3.63 2.96 -5.25
C GLY A 56 -2.74 3.82 -4.34
N LEU A 57 -1.70 4.45 -4.90
CA LEU A 57 -0.82 5.32 -4.11
C LEU A 57 -1.50 6.65 -3.75
N LEU A 58 -2.35 7.19 -4.63
CA LEU A 58 -3.20 8.34 -4.33
C LEU A 58 -4.15 8.00 -3.17
N GLU A 59 -4.80 6.84 -3.20
CA GLU A 59 -5.67 6.41 -2.10
C GLU A 59 -4.88 6.34 -0.78
N ALA A 60 -3.70 5.73 -0.80
CA ALA A 60 -2.82 5.65 0.35
C ALA A 60 -2.39 7.03 0.91
N VAL A 61 -2.08 8.00 0.05
CA VAL A 61 -1.74 9.38 0.47
C VAL A 61 -2.91 10.08 1.16
N HIS A 62 -4.15 9.76 0.79
CA HIS A 62 -5.34 10.34 1.43
C HIS A 62 -5.77 9.61 2.70
N GLN A 63 -5.17 8.47 3.04
CA GLN A 63 -5.50 7.74 4.26
C GLN A 63 -4.64 8.19 5.44
N ASP A 64 -5.29 8.66 6.51
CA ASP A 64 -4.64 9.20 7.71
C ASP A 64 -3.82 8.17 8.51
N ASP A 65 -3.94 6.89 8.21
CA ASP A 65 -3.26 5.79 8.92
C ASP A 65 -2.04 5.22 8.16
N GLU A 66 -1.72 5.77 6.99
CA GLU A 66 -0.53 5.46 6.21
C GLU A 66 0.46 6.63 6.24
N SER A 67 1.72 6.34 6.55
CA SER A 67 2.80 7.33 6.53
C SER A 67 3.72 7.04 5.35
N LEU A 68 3.66 7.88 4.32
CA LEU A 68 4.45 7.76 3.11
C LEU A 68 5.49 8.88 3.00
N TYR A 69 6.74 8.50 2.73
CA TYR A 69 7.85 9.41 2.52
C TYR A 69 8.56 9.09 1.21
N LYS A 70 8.93 10.13 0.48
CA LYS A 70 9.79 10.04 -0.70
C LYS A 70 11.22 10.42 -0.34
N VAL A 71 12.16 9.79 -1.03
CA VAL A 71 13.57 10.18 -1.04
C VAL A 71 13.85 10.86 -2.38
N CYS A 72 14.37 12.08 -2.35
CA CYS A 72 14.76 12.84 -3.54
C CYS A 72 16.27 13.00 -3.61
N GLY A 73 16.81 12.91 -4.83
CA GLY A 73 18.21 13.25 -5.11
C GLY A 73 18.44 14.77 -5.18
N VAL A 74 19.69 15.17 -5.44
CA VAL A 74 20.14 16.58 -5.52
C VAL A 74 19.37 17.38 -6.58
N ASN A 75 18.89 16.71 -7.64
CA ASN A 75 18.09 17.32 -8.71
C ASN A 75 16.59 17.45 -8.35
N GLY A 76 16.19 17.09 -7.14
CA GLY A 76 14.80 17.07 -6.70
C GLY A 76 13.98 15.89 -7.23
N LEU A 77 14.55 15.03 -8.08
CA LEU A 77 13.83 13.87 -8.61
C LEU A 77 13.73 12.75 -7.55
N PRO A 78 12.58 12.07 -7.47
CA PRO A 78 12.42 10.96 -6.56
C PRO A 78 13.29 9.78 -6.98
N VAL A 79 13.95 9.17 -6.00
CA VAL A 79 14.79 7.98 -6.14
C VAL A 79 14.35 6.84 -5.24
N GLY A 80 13.40 7.08 -4.34
CA GLY A 80 12.90 6.08 -3.41
C GLY A 80 11.55 6.47 -2.80
N LEU A 81 10.80 5.44 -2.40
CA LEU A 81 9.55 5.53 -1.66
C LEU A 81 9.67 4.62 -0.43
N ILE A 82 9.21 5.10 0.72
CA ILE A 82 9.08 4.29 1.93
C ILE A 82 7.73 4.58 2.60
N GLY A 83 7.08 3.52 3.06
CA GLY A 83 5.76 3.59 3.69
C GLY A 83 5.63 2.67 4.87
N TRP A 84 4.84 3.08 5.86
CA TRP A 84 4.34 2.17 6.88
C TRP A 84 2.89 2.50 7.24
N THR A 85 2.13 1.45 7.56
CA THR A 85 0.76 1.56 8.07
C THR A 85 0.67 0.90 9.44
N THR A 86 -0.01 1.56 10.36
CA THR A 86 -0.29 1.00 11.70
C THR A 86 -1.60 0.22 11.77
N SER A 87 -2.46 0.39 10.77
CA SER A 87 -3.70 -0.36 10.65
C SER A 87 -3.47 -1.56 9.71
N PRO A 88 -4.49 -2.40 9.46
CA PRO A 88 -4.45 -3.36 8.37
C PRO A 88 -4.08 -2.72 7.01
N GLY A 89 -4.24 -1.41 6.82
CA GLY A 89 -3.88 -0.60 5.63
C GLY A 89 -4.99 -0.51 4.58
N ALA A 90 -4.90 0.45 3.66
CA ALA A 90 -5.78 0.63 2.49
C ALA A 90 -5.93 -0.68 1.72
N PHE A 91 -4.80 -1.33 1.47
CA PHE A 91 -4.68 -2.58 0.71
C PHE A 91 -5.25 -3.81 1.46
N ALA A 92 -5.56 -3.71 2.76
CA ALA A 92 -6.31 -4.74 3.47
C ALA A 92 -7.82 -4.60 3.28
N LYS A 93 -8.30 -3.40 2.94
CA LYS A 93 -9.69 -3.14 2.56
C LYS A 93 -9.86 -3.49 1.08
N GLY A 94 -9.70 -4.77 0.75
CA GLY A 94 -9.80 -5.24 -0.63
C GLY A 94 -11.11 -4.82 -1.32
N ILE A 95 -11.15 -4.94 -2.65
CA ILE A 95 -12.25 -4.53 -3.56
C ILE A 95 -13.63 -5.12 -3.18
N ASN A 96 -13.73 -6.05 -2.22
CA ASN A 96 -14.97 -6.36 -1.52
C ASN A 96 -14.67 -6.78 -0.07
N GLY A 97 -14.34 -5.82 0.79
CA GLY A 97 -14.23 -6.01 2.24
C GLY A 97 -15.59 -5.89 2.93
N GLY A 98 -16.53 -6.78 2.59
CA GLY A 98 -17.62 -7.07 3.52
C GLY A 98 -17.02 -7.56 4.83
N ASP A 99 -17.45 -6.96 5.94
CA ASP A 99 -17.03 -7.26 7.30
C ASP A 99 -16.81 -8.76 7.51
N CYS A 100 -15.54 -9.17 7.54
CA CYS A 100 -15.15 -10.43 8.17
C CYS A 100 -14.90 -10.18 9.66
N SER A 101 -15.79 -9.42 10.31
CA SER A 101 -15.90 -9.38 11.76
C SER A 101 -16.81 -10.54 12.16
N GLN A 102 -16.18 -11.61 12.62
CA GLN A 102 -16.86 -12.74 13.25
C GLN A 102 -17.85 -12.23 14.30
N THR A 103 -19.12 -12.54 14.07
CA THR A 103 -20.19 -12.76 15.05
C THR A 103 -19.74 -12.71 16.51
N ASN A 104 -20.13 -11.65 17.21
CA ASN A 104 -20.66 -11.77 18.56
C ASN A 104 -22.04 -11.10 18.56
N LEU A 105 -23.07 -11.95 18.49
CA LEU A 105 -24.47 -11.61 18.71
C LEU A 105 -24.64 -11.03 20.12
N THR A 106 -25.02 -9.75 20.22
CA THR A 106 -26.02 -9.29 21.21
C THR A 106 -26.57 -7.90 20.84
N ASN A 107 -27.75 -7.92 20.20
CA ASN A 107 -28.94 -7.08 20.40
C ASN A 107 -28.85 -5.56 20.69
N LYS A 108 -29.63 -4.81 19.87
CA LYS A 108 -30.21 -3.44 20.01
C LYS A 108 -29.29 -2.30 19.52
N SER A 109 -29.73 -1.31 18.75
CA SER A 109 -31.07 -0.83 18.31
C SER A 109 -30.92 0.06 17.08
N ALA A 110 -32.00 0.21 16.32
CA ALA A 110 -32.10 1.02 15.10
C ALA A 110 -32.00 2.54 15.36
N SER A 111 -31.20 3.21 14.51
CA SER A 111 -31.16 4.62 14.09
C SER A 111 -29.66 4.93 13.89
N GLU A 112 -29.13 5.25 12.72
CA GLU A 112 -29.48 6.36 11.85
C GLU A 112 -29.02 6.04 10.41
N GLN A 113 -29.84 6.39 9.43
CA GLN A 113 -29.47 6.41 8.03
C GLN A 113 -28.43 7.52 7.81
N GLY A 114 -27.16 7.16 7.89
CA GLY A 114 -26.03 7.93 7.34
C GLY A 114 -25.63 7.32 6.00
N THR A 115 -25.78 8.13 4.95
CA THR A 115 -25.49 7.87 3.54
C THR A 115 -24.27 6.97 3.32
N ARG A 116 -24.50 5.68 3.05
CA ARG A 116 -23.45 4.77 2.57
C ARG A 116 -23.30 5.01 1.07
N GLU A 117 -22.65 6.10 0.71
CA GLU A 117 -22.17 6.31 -0.65
C GLU A 117 -21.32 5.09 -1.01
N GLN A 118 -21.82 4.32 -1.98
CA GLN A 118 -21.14 3.20 -2.58
C GLN A 118 -19.86 3.75 -3.22
N ASN A 119 -18.74 3.59 -2.51
CA ASN A 119 -17.50 4.21 -2.91
C ASN A 119 -16.90 3.42 -4.08
N GLN A 120 -17.25 3.91 -5.28
CA GLN A 120 -16.54 3.94 -6.55
C GLN A 120 -15.90 2.64 -7.05
N ASN A 121 -16.35 2.23 -8.24
CA ASN A 121 -15.77 1.16 -9.04
C ASN A 121 -14.26 1.36 -9.19
N SER A 122 -13.45 0.72 -8.33
CA SER A 122 -12.00 0.61 -8.51
C SER A 122 -11.78 0.01 -9.89
N TRP A 123 -11.28 0.84 -10.80
CA TRP A 123 -10.90 0.40 -12.12
C TRP A 123 -9.74 -0.58 -11.97
N VAL A 124 -9.83 -1.75 -12.62
CA VAL A 124 -8.84 -2.81 -12.53
C VAL A 124 -8.20 -3.01 -13.89
N PRO A 125 -6.86 -3.12 -13.99
CA PRO A 125 -6.20 -3.34 -15.26
C PRO A 125 -6.61 -4.70 -15.85
N PRO A 126 -6.91 -4.79 -17.17
CA PRO A 126 -7.44 -6.01 -17.79
C PRO A 126 -6.53 -7.23 -17.67
N ASN A 127 -5.24 -7.02 -17.48
CA ASN A 127 -4.23 -8.06 -17.37
C ASN A 127 -3.93 -8.49 -15.92
N LEU A 128 -4.61 -7.91 -14.92
CA LEU A 128 -4.51 -8.35 -13.54
C LEU A 128 -5.23 -9.68 -13.35
N ASP A 129 -4.51 -10.70 -12.90
CA ASP A 129 -5.11 -11.91 -12.36
C ASP A 129 -5.66 -11.62 -10.96
N VAL A 130 -6.91 -11.17 -10.93
CA VAL A 130 -7.63 -10.81 -9.70
C VAL A 130 -7.70 -11.99 -8.72
N LEU A 131 -7.88 -13.22 -9.20
CA LEU A 131 -7.99 -14.39 -8.33
C LEU A 131 -6.65 -14.71 -7.66
N SER A 132 -5.57 -14.71 -8.43
CA SER A 132 -4.22 -14.91 -7.90
C SER A 132 -3.82 -13.79 -6.94
N TRP A 133 -4.12 -12.53 -7.29
CA TRP A 133 -3.88 -11.37 -6.43
C TRP A 133 -4.64 -11.45 -5.10
N LEU A 134 -5.94 -11.76 -5.12
CA LEU A 134 -6.72 -11.90 -3.89
C LEU A 134 -6.21 -13.06 -3.02
N SER A 135 -5.87 -14.18 -3.65
CA SER A 135 -5.34 -15.36 -2.96
C SER A 135 -3.99 -15.07 -2.26
N ILE A 136 -3.03 -14.46 -2.97
CA ILE A 136 -1.73 -14.13 -2.38
C ILE A 136 -1.86 -13.03 -1.32
N SER A 137 -2.69 -12.01 -1.56
CA SER A 137 -2.95 -10.95 -0.59
C SER A 137 -3.52 -11.51 0.72
N LYS A 138 -4.46 -12.46 0.63
CA LYS A 138 -4.99 -13.16 1.81
C LYS A 138 -3.88 -13.87 2.58
N LYS A 139 -3.05 -14.67 1.90
CA LYS A 139 -1.93 -15.40 2.54
C LYS A 139 -0.93 -14.45 3.22
N LEU A 140 -0.58 -13.35 2.57
CA LEU A 140 0.32 -12.34 3.15
C LEU A 140 -0.28 -11.68 4.39
N ARG A 141 -1.59 -11.40 4.40
CA ARG A 141 -2.28 -10.86 5.58
C ARG A 141 -2.31 -11.87 6.73
N GLU A 142 -2.64 -13.14 6.44
CA GLU A 142 -2.63 -14.21 7.45
C GLU A 142 -1.24 -14.38 8.06
N GLU A 143 -0.20 -14.33 7.23
CA GLU A 143 1.19 -14.43 7.67
C GLU A 143 1.61 -13.22 8.52
N ARG A 144 1.26 -11.99 8.11
CA ARG A 144 1.45 -10.78 8.92
C ARG A 144 0.80 -10.94 10.29
N GLN A 145 -0.45 -11.40 10.35
CA GLN A 145 -1.17 -11.61 11.62
C GLN A 145 -0.49 -12.67 12.49
N ARG A 146 -0.01 -13.75 11.88
CA ARG A 146 0.74 -14.80 12.59
C ARG A 146 2.01 -14.24 13.22
N VAL A 147 2.80 -13.45 12.47
CA VAL A 147 4.03 -12.81 12.96
C VAL A 147 3.73 -11.83 14.10
N LEU A 148 2.71 -10.97 13.93
CA LEU A 148 2.33 -9.99 14.95
C LEU A 148 1.84 -10.65 16.24
N ARG A 149 1.05 -11.71 16.17
CA ARG A 149 0.61 -12.48 17.34
C ARG A 149 1.75 -13.23 18.03
N SER A 150 2.76 -13.65 17.27
CA SER A 150 3.92 -14.38 17.78
C SER A 150 4.95 -13.44 18.43
N CYS A 151 4.79 -12.12 18.30
CA CYS A 151 5.68 -11.13 18.87
C CYS A 151 5.14 -10.69 20.25
N PRO A 152 5.77 -11.09 21.37
CA PRO A 152 5.34 -10.61 22.68
C PRO A 152 5.43 -9.09 22.73
N SER A 153 4.45 -8.43 23.34
CA SER A 153 4.22 -6.97 23.39
C SER A 153 5.40 -6.10 23.86
N LYS A 154 6.54 -6.71 24.24
CA LYS A 154 7.80 -6.06 24.64
C LYS A 154 8.84 -5.95 23.52
N GLY A 155 8.61 -6.51 22.33
CA GLY A 155 9.62 -6.60 21.26
C GLY A 155 9.55 -5.55 20.15
N ILE A 156 8.47 -4.78 20.03
CA ILE A 156 8.33 -3.77 18.97
C ILE A 156 8.85 -2.43 19.50
N CYS A 157 10.14 -2.19 19.34
CA CYS A 157 10.73 -0.87 19.57
C CYS A 157 10.39 0.04 18.39
N ARG A 158 9.49 1.01 18.60
CA ARG A 158 9.24 2.09 17.64
C ARG A 158 10.45 3.03 17.70
N LYS A 159 11.41 2.88 16.79
CA LYS A 159 12.43 3.92 16.59
C LYS A 159 11.80 5.04 15.79
N SER A 160 11.34 6.07 16.48
CA SER A 160 11.04 7.36 15.86
C SER A 160 12.32 7.84 15.21
N ALA A 161 12.34 8.03 13.89
CA ALA A 161 13.44 8.71 13.21
C ALA A 161 13.38 10.21 13.54
N ALA A 162 13.67 10.55 14.79
CA ALA A 162 14.03 11.91 15.17
C ALA A 162 15.54 12.01 15.03
N ASN A 163 15.98 12.79 14.03
CA ASN A 163 17.35 13.22 13.77
C ASN A 163 18.48 12.18 13.91
N LEU A 164 19.18 11.93 12.80
CA LEU A 164 20.33 11.03 12.70
C LEU A 164 21.55 11.41 13.57
N ASN A 165 21.47 12.42 14.44
CA ASN A 165 22.55 12.89 15.30
C ASN A 165 22.56 12.25 16.71
N ASP A 166 21.53 11.51 17.12
CA ASP A 166 21.44 10.94 18.48
C ASP A 166 21.78 9.45 18.57
N LEU A 167 22.61 8.94 17.67
CA LEU A 167 23.14 7.57 17.77
C LEU A 167 24.27 7.49 18.81
N ARG A 168 23.93 7.42 20.10
CA ARG A 168 24.76 6.68 21.08
C ARG A 168 24.16 5.29 21.29
N PRO A 169 25.01 4.24 21.31
CA PRO A 169 24.55 2.90 21.65
C PRO A 169 24.22 2.83 23.15
N CYS A 170 23.17 2.08 23.47
CA CYS A 170 22.96 1.52 24.80
C CYS A 170 24.08 0.54 25.15
#